data_AF-A0AA89C922-F1
#
_entry.id   AF-A0AA89C922-F1
#
_cell.length_a   1.000
_cell.length_b   1.000
_cell.length_c   1.000
_cell.angle_alpha   90.00
_cell.angle_beta   90.00
_cell.angle_gamma   90.00
#
_symmetry.space_group_name_H-M   'P 1'
#
loop_
_entity.id
_entity.type
_entity.pdbx_description
1 polymer ?
#
loop_
_entity_poly.entity_id
_entity_poly.type
_entity_poly.pdbx_seq_one_letter_code
_entity_poly.pdbx_strand_id
1 'polypeptide(L)'
;MSRDDEARYGRVCLLVLNVCPFTLRQVIDDYSLRHARSLSLCDFLEKNKHSLFHLYAKKCCCKHLQQNRSPLMYKSQWDSLFMQNTSSCQKGKQIDCPCKYDCKPGITTKVMDVTLCCLVINNICHGVDVNHIKTIREIRNNLIHAESARLDLLTFNGYMNRVKTAICQLAKNMSTTLHTDTVKKIAELENRLMDPVELRELRNLIIDQKRFTELEVVRMGLL
;
A
#
# COMPACT_ATOMS: atom_id res chain seq x y z
N MET A 1 -8.32 30.41 12.60
CA MET A 1 -8.00 29.04 12.16
C MET A 1 -8.91 28.09 12.93
N SER A 2 -9.69 27.22 12.28
CA SER A 2 -10.51 26.25 13.02
C SER A 2 -9.68 25.01 13.35
N ARG A 3 -9.55 24.68 14.64
CA ARG A 3 -8.92 23.43 15.10
C ARG A 3 -9.66 22.20 14.56
N ASP A 4 -10.94 22.35 14.21
CA ASP A 4 -11.80 21.26 13.78
C ASP A 4 -11.45 20.76 12.38
N ASP A 5 -11.07 21.65 11.45
CA ASP A 5 -10.73 21.26 10.07
C ASP A 5 -9.41 20.49 10.01
N GLU A 6 -8.45 20.85 10.87
CA GLU A 6 -7.18 20.14 11.02
C GLU A 6 -7.39 18.77 11.69
N ALA A 7 -8.28 18.69 12.68
CA ALA A 7 -8.65 17.43 13.32
C ALA A 7 -9.37 16.48 12.34
N ARG A 8 -10.28 17.00 11.50
CA ARG A 8 -10.95 16.25 10.42
C ARG A 8 -9.94 15.70 9.42
N TYR A 9 -9.03 16.54 8.94
CA TYR A 9 -7.95 16.11 8.05
C TYR A 9 -7.11 14.99 8.69
N GLY A 10 -6.70 15.18 9.95
CA GLY A 10 -5.92 14.19 10.69
C GLY A 10 -6.62 12.84 10.84
N ARG A 11 -7.93 12.85 11.13
CA ARG A 11 -8.73 11.61 11.24
C ARG A 11 -8.76 10.82 9.94
N VAL A 12 -9.01 11.48 8.80
CA VAL A 12 -9.02 10.77 7.51
C VAL A 12 -7.61 10.24 7.19
N CYS A 13 -6.58 11.03 7.47
CA CYS A 13 -5.20 10.59 7.28
C CYS A 13 -4.87 9.36 8.14
N LEU A 14 -5.30 9.28 9.39
CA LEU A 14 -5.09 8.10 10.24
C LEU A 14 -5.90 6.89 9.76
N LEU A 15 -7.12 7.11 9.27
CA LEU A 15 -7.90 6.04 8.65
C LEU A 15 -7.11 5.44 7.47
N VAL A 16 -6.53 6.28 6.62
CA VAL A 16 -5.83 5.84 5.40
C VAL A 16 -4.40 5.33 5.67
N LEU A 17 -3.66 5.96 6.58
CA LEU A 17 -2.24 5.67 6.82
C LEU A 17 -2.00 4.68 7.96
N ASN A 18 -3.03 4.39 8.76
CA ASN A 18 -2.91 3.52 9.93
C ASN A 18 -3.92 2.37 9.90
N VAL A 19 -5.22 2.66 9.80
CA VAL A 19 -6.27 1.63 9.82
C VAL A 19 -6.31 0.84 8.50
N CYS A 20 -6.27 1.51 7.34
CA CYS A 20 -6.26 0.85 6.04
C CYS A 20 -5.08 -0.13 5.88
N PRO A 21 -3.80 0.26 6.11
CA PRO A 21 -2.71 -0.70 5.99
C PRO A 21 -2.84 -1.86 6.98
N PHE A 22 -3.33 -1.64 8.20
CA PHE A 22 -3.63 -2.76 9.10
C PHE A 22 -4.55 -3.79 8.45
N THR A 23 -5.71 -3.36 7.93
CA THR A 23 -6.68 -4.27 7.30
C THR A 23 -6.12 -4.86 6.02
N LEU A 24 -5.50 -4.07 5.14
CA LEU A 24 -4.97 -4.56 3.86
C LEU A 24 -3.83 -5.59 4.06
N ARG A 25 -3.01 -5.44 5.11
CA ARG A 25 -2.00 -6.44 5.48
C ARG A 25 -2.65 -7.77 5.85
N GLN A 26 -3.71 -7.73 6.65
CA GLN A 26 -4.47 -8.94 6.99
C GLN A 26 -5.16 -9.55 5.77
N VAL A 27 -5.65 -8.75 4.82
CA VAL A 27 -6.14 -9.25 3.52
C VAL A 27 -5.05 -10.02 2.79
N ILE A 28 -3.83 -9.49 2.73
CA ILE A 28 -2.69 -10.17 2.08
C ILE A 28 -2.33 -11.46 2.81
N ASP A 29 -2.25 -11.43 4.13
CA ASP A 29 -1.95 -12.61 4.95
C ASP A 29 -3.01 -13.72 4.74
N ASP A 30 -4.30 -13.41 4.88
CA ASP A 30 -5.38 -14.37 4.66
C ASP A 30 -5.42 -14.87 3.21
N TYR A 31 -5.20 -14.00 2.22
CA TYR A 31 -5.15 -14.40 0.82
C TYR A 31 -3.98 -15.36 0.56
N SER A 32 -2.79 -15.04 1.05
CA SER A 32 -1.58 -15.82 0.85
C SER A 32 -1.72 -17.25 1.37
N LEU A 33 -2.32 -17.40 2.56
CA LEU A 33 -2.50 -18.69 3.23
C LEU A 33 -3.66 -19.49 2.61
N ARG A 34 -4.84 -18.87 2.48
CA ARG A 34 -6.08 -19.60 2.16
C ARG A 34 -6.32 -19.76 0.66
N HIS A 35 -6.00 -18.74 -0.14
CA HIS A 35 -6.31 -18.72 -1.57
C HIS A 35 -5.11 -19.15 -2.41
N ALA A 36 -3.94 -18.58 -2.14
CA ALA A 36 -2.71 -18.92 -2.86
C ALA A 36 -2.01 -20.19 -2.33
N ARG A 37 -2.53 -20.78 -1.23
CA ARG A 37 -1.99 -21.99 -0.57
C ARG A 37 -0.48 -21.91 -0.38
N SER A 38 0.00 -20.77 0.11
CA SER A 38 1.41 -20.55 0.43
C SER A 38 1.64 -20.83 1.91
N LEU A 39 2.82 -21.34 2.28
CA LEU A 39 3.10 -21.65 3.68
C LEU A 39 3.55 -20.41 4.46
N SER A 40 4.04 -19.40 3.74
CA SER A 40 4.47 -18.13 4.30
C SER A 40 4.20 -16.97 3.34
N LEU A 41 4.30 -15.73 3.86
CA LEU A 41 4.33 -14.53 3.02
C LEU A 41 5.50 -14.60 2.03
N CYS A 42 6.64 -15.14 2.45
CA CYS A 42 7.82 -15.22 1.60
C CYS A 42 7.59 -16.15 0.40
N ASP A 43 6.98 -17.32 0.63
CA ASP A 43 6.58 -18.24 -0.43
C ASP A 43 5.60 -17.57 -1.41
N PHE A 44 4.66 -16.80 -0.88
CA PHE A 44 3.69 -16.07 -1.68
C PHE A 44 4.36 -15.00 -2.56
N LEU A 45 5.29 -14.24 -2.00
CA LEU A 45 6.07 -13.22 -2.71
C LEU A 45 6.99 -13.88 -3.76
N GLU A 46 7.63 -15.00 -3.44
CA GLU A 46 8.48 -15.76 -4.36
C GLU A 46 7.71 -16.28 -5.57
N LYS A 47 6.56 -16.93 -5.34
CA LYS A 47 5.66 -17.39 -6.41
C LYS A 47 5.24 -16.27 -7.36
N ASN A 48 5.11 -15.04 -6.85
CA ASN A 48 4.67 -13.88 -7.60
C ASN A 48 5.79 -12.89 -7.94
N LYS A 49 7.06 -13.27 -7.71
CA LYS A 49 8.22 -12.37 -7.76
C LYS A 49 8.37 -11.69 -9.11
N HIS A 50 8.15 -12.42 -10.19
CA HIS A 50 8.20 -11.87 -11.55
C HIS A 50 7.11 -10.83 -11.80
N SER A 51 5.86 -11.11 -11.40
CA SER A 51 4.74 -10.18 -11.53
C SER A 51 5.01 -8.88 -10.77
N LEU A 52 5.54 -8.97 -9.54
CA LEU A 52 5.92 -7.81 -8.74
C LEU A 52 7.11 -7.05 -9.34
N PHE A 53 8.11 -7.76 -9.85
CA PHE A 53 9.29 -7.14 -10.47
C PHE A 53 8.92 -6.31 -11.70
N HIS A 54 7.92 -6.73 -12.47
CA HIS A 54 7.41 -5.94 -13.61
C HIS A 54 6.72 -4.63 -13.18
N LEU A 55 6.37 -4.47 -11.91
CA LEU A 55 5.94 -3.19 -11.35
C LEU A 55 7.12 -2.29 -11.00
N TYR A 56 8.31 -2.86 -10.74
CA TYR A 56 9.51 -2.14 -10.35
C TYR A 56 10.42 -1.82 -11.55
N ALA A 57 10.65 -2.77 -12.44
CA ALA A 57 11.62 -2.69 -13.52
C ALA A 57 11.04 -3.12 -14.87
N LYS A 58 11.45 -2.41 -15.93
CA LYS A 58 10.96 -2.59 -17.31
C LYS A 58 11.54 -3.81 -18.02
N LYS A 59 12.79 -4.16 -17.72
CA LYS A 59 13.51 -5.27 -18.35
C LYS A 59 13.41 -6.47 -17.43
N CYS A 60 13.11 -7.65 -17.97
CA CYS A 60 13.03 -8.89 -17.21
C CYS A 60 13.35 -10.06 -18.15
N CYS A 61 13.68 -11.19 -17.56
CA CYS A 61 13.96 -12.47 -18.20
C CYS A 61 12.67 -13.20 -18.72
N CYS A 62 11.49 -12.66 -18.46
CA CYS A 62 10.22 -13.14 -19.01
C CYS A 62 10.03 -12.74 -20.48
N LYS A 63 9.49 -13.65 -21.31
CA LYS A 63 9.03 -13.34 -22.68
C LYS A 63 7.69 -12.61 -22.71
N HIS A 64 6.96 -12.61 -21.58
CA HIS A 64 5.69 -11.91 -21.47
C HIS A 64 5.93 -10.41 -21.35
N LEU A 65 5.54 -9.71 -22.42
CA LEU A 65 5.12 -8.31 -22.44
C LEU A 65 6.03 -7.37 -21.66
N GLN A 66 7.12 -6.96 -22.33
CA GLN A 66 7.72 -5.64 -22.15
C GLN A 66 6.66 -4.57 -22.50
N GLN A 67 5.61 -4.44 -21.70
CA GLN A 67 4.72 -3.31 -21.86
C GLN A 67 5.49 -2.08 -21.38
N ASN A 68 5.52 -1.04 -22.20
CA ASN A 68 6.00 0.30 -21.90
C ASN A 68 5.15 0.96 -20.79
N ARG A 69 5.01 0.30 -19.65
CA ARG A 69 4.36 0.87 -18.47
C ARG A 69 5.44 1.50 -17.61
N SER A 70 5.14 2.69 -17.09
CA SER A 70 5.95 3.29 -16.04
C SER A 70 5.96 2.36 -14.82
N PRO A 71 7.09 2.20 -14.14
CA PRO A 71 7.15 1.49 -12.87
C PRO A 71 6.08 2.02 -11.90
N LEU A 72 5.36 1.10 -11.26
CA LEU A 72 4.37 1.40 -10.23
C LEU A 72 4.88 1.09 -8.82
N MET A 73 5.96 0.33 -8.70
CA MET A 73 6.63 -0.02 -7.45
C MET A 73 7.98 0.67 -7.37
N TYR A 74 8.26 1.27 -6.23
CA TYR A 74 9.51 1.98 -5.99
C TYR A 74 10.64 1.02 -5.61
N LYS A 75 11.90 1.43 -5.82
CA LYS A 75 13.06 0.63 -5.46
C LYS A 75 13.10 0.30 -3.97
N SER A 76 12.79 1.27 -3.10
CA SER A 76 12.76 1.03 -1.65
C SER A 76 11.69 0.03 -1.23
N GLN A 77 10.55 -0.01 -1.94
CA GLN A 77 9.50 -1.00 -1.74
C GLN A 77 9.95 -2.38 -2.24
N TRP A 78 10.66 -2.44 -3.36
CA TRP A 78 11.27 -3.68 -3.81
C TRP A 78 12.30 -4.19 -2.79
N ASP A 79 13.21 -3.32 -2.34
CA ASP A 79 14.28 -3.64 -1.38
C ASP A 79 13.74 -3.95 0.04
N SER A 80 12.52 -3.51 0.37
CA SER A 80 11.85 -3.91 1.61
C SER A 80 11.35 -5.35 1.54
N LEU A 81 11.01 -5.84 0.33
CA LEU A 81 10.50 -7.18 0.08
C LEU A 81 11.58 -8.21 -0.26
N PHE A 82 12.56 -7.80 -1.06
CA PHE A 82 13.55 -8.68 -1.67
C PHE A 82 14.96 -8.18 -1.40
N MET A 83 15.92 -9.09 -1.42
CA MET A 83 17.35 -8.81 -1.35
C MET A 83 18.06 -9.47 -2.51
N GLN A 84 19.10 -8.81 -3.03
CA GLN A 84 19.87 -9.35 -4.12
C GLN A 84 20.62 -10.61 -3.65
N ASN A 85 20.60 -11.65 -4.48
CA ASN A 85 21.33 -12.88 -4.28
C ASN A 85 22.53 -12.95 -5.24
N THR A 86 23.35 -13.99 -5.08
CA THR A 86 24.54 -14.23 -5.91
C THR A 86 24.21 -14.98 -7.21
N SER A 87 22.94 -15.36 -7.41
CA SER A 87 22.50 -16.18 -8.53
C SER A 87 22.47 -15.37 -9.83
N SER A 88 22.84 -16.04 -10.92
CA SER A 88 22.70 -15.47 -12.26
C SER A 88 21.45 -16.00 -12.94
N CYS A 89 20.74 -15.13 -13.67
CA CYS A 89 19.62 -15.56 -14.48
C CYS A 89 20.12 -16.44 -15.65
N GLN A 90 19.54 -17.63 -15.80
CA GLN A 90 19.88 -18.56 -16.88
C GLN A 90 19.62 -17.99 -18.30
N LYS A 91 18.76 -16.97 -18.42
CA LYS A 91 18.37 -16.36 -19.70
C LYS A 91 19.21 -15.14 -20.13
N GLY A 92 20.28 -14.82 -19.41
CA GLY A 92 21.27 -13.83 -19.88
C GLY A 92 21.86 -12.95 -18.77
N LYS A 93 23.15 -12.63 -18.90
CA LYS A 93 23.95 -11.88 -17.90
C LYS A 93 23.59 -10.38 -17.81
N GLN A 94 22.99 -9.79 -18.84
CA GLN A 94 22.86 -8.32 -18.98
C GLN A 94 21.49 -7.72 -18.63
N ILE A 95 20.55 -8.50 -18.08
CA ILE A 95 19.22 -8.01 -17.71
C ILE A 95 19.10 -7.97 -16.19
N ASP A 96 18.67 -6.82 -15.65
CA ASP A 96 18.16 -6.76 -14.29
C ASP A 96 16.90 -7.64 -14.24
N CYS A 97 16.93 -8.73 -13.48
CA CYS A 97 15.93 -9.78 -13.53
C CYS A 97 15.63 -10.27 -12.11
N PRO A 98 14.36 -10.60 -11.82
CA PRO A 98 13.93 -11.04 -10.49
C PRO A 98 14.63 -12.30 -10.00
N CYS A 99 15.21 -13.12 -10.89
CA CYS A 99 15.99 -14.30 -10.49
C CYS A 99 17.25 -13.96 -9.68
N LYS A 100 17.72 -12.69 -9.74
CA LYS A 100 18.85 -12.19 -8.94
C LYS A 100 18.44 -11.76 -7.53
N TYR A 101 17.20 -12.02 -7.14
CA TYR A 101 16.65 -11.58 -5.88
C TYR A 101 15.98 -12.74 -5.17
N ASP A 102 16.13 -12.81 -3.86
CA ASP A 102 15.37 -13.67 -2.98
C ASP A 102 14.54 -12.82 -2.04
N CYS A 103 13.38 -13.33 -1.66
CA CYS A 103 12.54 -12.75 -0.64
C CYS A 103 13.34 -12.65 0.66
N LYS A 104 13.23 -11.48 1.32
CA LYS A 104 13.99 -11.21 2.54
C LYS A 104 13.54 -12.18 3.65
N PRO A 105 14.48 -12.90 4.30
CA PRO A 105 14.14 -13.83 5.38
C PRO A 105 13.40 -13.12 6.53
N GLY A 106 12.37 -13.79 7.07
CA GLY A 106 11.60 -13.28 8.21
C GLY A 106 10.69 -12.08 7.89
N ILE A 107 10.45 -11.79 6.61
CA ILE A 107 9.56 -10.69 6.22
C ILE A 107 8.13 -10.93 6.68
N THR A 108 7.48 -9.85 7.11
CA THR A 108 6.06 -9.82 7.47
C THR A 108 5.36 -8.66 6.77
N THR A 109 4.04 -8.73 6.64
CA THR A 109 3.23 -7.66 6.04
C THR A 109 3.35 -6.31 6.76
N LYS A 110 3.88 -6.28 8.00
CA LYS A 110 4.12 -5.04 8.75
C LYS A 110 5.05 -4.05 8.04
N VAL A 111 5.95 -4.52 7.17
CA VAL A 111 6.84 -3.65 6.39
C VAL A 111 6.13 -2.95 5.21
N MET A 112 4.91 -3.37 4.89
CA MET A 112 4.15 -2.84 3.75
C MET A 112 3.31 -1.64 4.18
N ASP A 113 3.59 -0.47 3.61
CA ASP A 113 2.73 0.70 3.76
C ASP A 113 1.42 0.53 2.96
N VAL A 114 0.51 1.50 3.07
CA VAL A 114 -0.76 1.46 2.33
C VAL A 114 -0.53 1.38 0.82
N THR A 115 0.51 2.03 0.30
CA THR A 115 0.87 1.99 -1.12
C THR A 115 1.21 0.58 -1.57
N LEU A 116 2.16 -0.06 -0.86
CA LEU A 116 2.65 -1.39 -1.20
C LEU A 116 1.56 -2.44 -1.03
N CYS A 117 0.73 -2.32 0.00
CA CYS A 117 -0.44 -3.18 0.17
C CYS A 117 -1.39 -3.07 -1.03
N CYS A 118 -1.72 -1.85 -1.46
CA CYS A 118 -2.58 -1.62 -2.62
C CYS A 118 -1.97 -2.16 -3.93
N LEU A 119 -0.64 -2.10 -4.08
CA LEU A 119 0.06 -2.65 -5.24
C LEU A 119 0.00 -4.18 -5.26
N VAL A 120 0.30 -4.82 -4.13
CA VAL A 120 0.24 -6.28 -3.99
C VAL A 120 -1.17 -6.78 -4.28
N ILE A 121 -2.19 -6.21 -3.64
CA ILE A 121 -3.57 -6.67 -3.80
C ILE A 121 -4.03 -6.53 -5.26
N ASN A 122 -3.83 -5.36 -5.87
CA ASN A 122 -4.29 -5.12 -7.25
C ASN A 122 -3.64 -6.01 -8.30
N ASN A 123 -2.40 -6.44 -8.10
CA ASN A 123 -1.62 -7.09 -9.14
C ASN A 123 -1.47 -8.60 -8.94
N ILE A 124 -1.53 -9.09 -7.69
CA ILE A 124 -1.26 -10.51 -7.40
C ILE A 124 -2.30 -11.19 -6.49
N CYS A 125 -3.27 -10.45 -5.92
CA CYS A 125 -4.40 -11.03 -5.20
C CYS A 125 -5.66 -11.10 -6.09
N HIS A 126 -5.67 -12.05 -7.02
CA HIS A 126 -6.80 -12.25 -7.94
C HIS A 126 -8.11 -12.56 -7.20
N GLY A 127 -9.20 -11.92 -7.60
CA GLY A 127 -10.53 -12.08 -7.00
C GLY A 127 -10.87 -11.06 -5.91
N VAL A 128 -9.91 -10.22 -5.50
CA VAL A 128 -10.19 -9.08 -4.62
C VAL A 128 -10.76 -7.92 -5.44
N ASP A 129 -11.81 -7.27 -4.94
CA ASP A 129 -12.43 -6.12 -5.62
C ASP A 129 -11.47 -4.92 -5.69
N VAL A 130 -10.97 -4.67 -6.90
CA VAL A 130 -10.02 -3.59 -7.20
C VAL A 130 -10.63 -2.20 -7.06
N ASN A 131 -11.96 -2.03 -7.09
CA ASN A 131 -12.60 -0.73 -6.98
C ASN A 131 -12.47 -0.14 -5.57
N HIS A 132 -12.52 -0.98 -4.55
CA HIS A 132 -12.26 -0.56 -3.17
C HIS A 132 -10.80 -0.13 -2.98
N ILE A 133 -9.85 -0.84 -3.59
CA ILE A 133 -8.43 -0.48 -3.56
C ILE A 133 -8.19 0.85 -4.30
N LYS A 134 -8.81 1.06 -5.47
CA LYS A 134 -8.73 2.33 -6.20
C LYS A 134 -9.23 3.50 -5.34
N THR A 135 -10.34 3.34 -4.65
CA THR A 135 -10.91 4.37 -3.75
C THR A 135 -9.93 4.75 -2.64
N ILE A 136 -9.31 3.77 -1.98
CA ILE A 136 -8.32 4.02 -0.93
C ILE A 136 -7.11 4.78 -1.50
N ARG A 137 -6.59 4.36 -2.65
CA ARG A 137 -5.45 5.02 -3.32
C ARG A 137 -5.75 6.45 -3.72
N GLU A 138 -6.91 6.70 -4.32
CA GLU A 138 -7.34 8.03 -4.73
C GLU A 138 -7.36 8.99 -3.54
N ILE A 139 -8.06 8.60 -2.46
CA ILE A 139 -8.20 9.44 -1.27
C ILE A 139 -6.85 9.65 -0.58
N ARG A 140 -6.00 8.60 -0.51
CA ARG A 140 -4.63 8.71 -0.03
C ARG A 140 -3.86 9.79 -0.80
N ASN A 141 -3.87 9.72 -2.13
CA ASN A 141 -3.12 10.66 -2.96
C ASN A 141 -3.67 12.09 -2.80
N ASN A 142 -4.99 12.26 -2.76
CA ASN A 142 -5.60 13.56 -2.52
C ASN A 142 -5.18 14.17 -1.17
N LEU A 143 -5.04 13.36 -0.13
CA LEU A 143 -4.63 13.85 1.20
C LEU A 143 -3.14 14.22 1.23
N ILE A 144 -2.27 13.40 0.65
CA ILE A 144 -0.81 13.63 0.69
C ILE A 144 -0.39 14.82 -0.15
N HIS A 145 -1.04 15.00 -1.31
CA HIS A 145 -0.74 16.11 -2.21
C HIS A 145 -1.61 17.34 -1.94
N ALA A 146 -2.43 17.33 -0.88
CA ALA A 146 -3.21 18.50 -0.50
C ALA A 146 -2.29 19.71 -0.22
N GLU A 147 -2.69 20.87 -0.73
CA GLU A 147 -1.98 22.14 -0.47
C GLU A 147 -2.10 22.57 0.99
N SER A 148 -3.14 22.11 1.69
CA SER A 148 -3.35 22.39 3.11
C SER A 148 -3.82 21.16 3.87
N ALA A 149 -3.39 21.06 5.13
CA ALA A 149 -3.81 20.00 6.06
C ALA A 149 -5.16 20.32 6.71
N ARG A 150 -6.18 20.63 5.90
CA ARG A 150 -7.52 21.04 6.34
C ARG A 150 -8.59 20.40 5.47
N LEU A 151 -9.66 19.94 6.10
CA LEU A 151 -10.87 19.49 5.41
C LEU A 151 -12.09 20.17 6.00
N ASP A 152 -12.88 20.79 5.12
CA ASP A 152 -14.24 21.18 5.49
C ASP A 152 -15.09 19.93 5.82
N LEU A 153 -16.24 20.15 6.46
CA LEU A 153 -17.10 19.06 6.93
C LEU A 153 -17.63 18.17 5.79
N LEU A 154 -17.94 18.75 4.63
CA LEU A 154 -18.50 18.01 3.49
C LEU A 154 -17.43 17.08 2.89
N THR A 155 -16.24 17.62 2.63
CA THR A 155 -15.11 16.84 2.11
C THR A 155 -14.67 15.76 3.10
N PHE A 156 -14.63 16.10 4.39
CA PHE A 156 -14.38 15.14 5.46
C PHE A 156 -15.36 13.97 5.44
N ASN A 157 -16.67 14.24 5.45
CA ASN A 157 -17.69 13.20 5.43
C ASN A 157 -17.61 12.35 4.16
N GLY A 158 -17.36 12.97 3.00
CA GLY A 158 -17.18 12.29 1.74
C GLY A 158 -16.00 11.31 1.76
N TYR A 159 -14.83 11.75 2.20
CA TYR A 159 -13.65 10.90 2.29
C TYR A 159 -13.80 9.80 3.35
N MET A 160 -14.28 10.17 4.55
CA MET A 160 -14.45 9.23 5.65
C MET A 160 -15.38 8.09 5.24
N ASN A 161 -16.56 8.39 4.69
CA ASN A 161 -17.52 7.38 4.26
C ASN A 161 -16.99 6.50 3.14
N ARG A 162 -16.37 7.08 2.10
CA ARG A 162 -15.82 6.32 0.98
C ARG A 162 -14.73 5.34 1.41
N VAL A 163 -13.79 5.78 2.25
CA VAL A 163 -12.70 4.91 2.74
C VAL A 163 -13.25 3.84 3.67
N LYS A 164 -14.14 4.20 4.61
CA LYS A 164 -14.79 3.25 5.52
C LYS A 164 -15.52 2.15 4.75
N THR A 165 -16.37 2.52 3.81
CA THR A 165 -17.12 1.55 3.01
C THR A 165 -16.17 0.64 2.25
N ALA A 166 -15.15 1.20 1.60
CA ALA A 166 -14.17 0.41 0.86
C ALA A 166 -13.43 -0.59 1.75
N ILE A 167 -12.89 -0.15 2.89
CA ILE A 167 -12.07 -1.01 3.75
C ILE A 167 -12.92 -2.05 4.51
N CYS A 168 -14.14 -1.69 4.93
CA CYS A 168 -15.06 -2.65 5.55
C CYS A 168 -15.53 -3.70 4.57
N GLN A 169 -15.83 -3.36 3.31
CA GLN A 169 -16.22 -4.35 2.31
C GLN A 169 -15.07 -5.30 1.97
N LEU A 170 -13.84 -4.78 1.84
CA LEU A 170 -12.65 -5.63 1.67
C LEU A 170 -12.48 -6.59 2.86
N ALA A 171 -12.62 -6.09 4.08
CA ALA A 171 -12.52 -6.90 5.29
C ALA A 171 -13.62 -7.99 5.34
N LYS A 172 -14.87 -7.61 5.04
CA LYS A 172 -16.04 -8.49 5.03
C LYS A 172 -15.90 -9.63 4.02
N ASN A 173 -15.41 -9.32 2.82
CA ASN A 173 -15.22 -10.32 1.77
C ASN A 173 -14.11 -11.33 2.10
N MET A 174 -13.22 -10.99 3.05
CA MET A 174 -12.17 -11.90 3.51
C MET A 174 -12.62 -12.75 4.69
N SER A 175 -13.08 -12.13 5.77
CA SER A 175 -13.63 -12.87 6.92
C SER A 175 -14.47 -11.99 7.86
N THR A 176 -15.40 -12.62 8.57
CA THR A 176 -16.20 -11.96 9.62
C THR A 176 -15.33 -11.40 10.75
N THR A 177 -14.24 -12.10 11.11
CA THR A 177 -13.30 -11.66 12.14
C THR A 177 -12.58 -10.39 11.70
N LEU A 178 -12.02 -10.37 10.48
CA LEU A 178 -11.33 -9.20 9.94
C LEU A 178 -12.27 -8.00 9.82
N HIS A 179 -13.52 -8.22 9.41
CA HIS A 179 -14.54 -7.19 9.38
C HIS A 179 -14.81 -6.59 10.77
N THR A 180 -15.00 -7.43 11.78
CA THR A 180 -15.23 -7.00 13.17
C THR A 180 -14.06 -6.16 13.69
N ASP A 181 -12.82 -6.64 13.49
CA ASP A 181 -11.61 -5.92 13.91
C ASP A 181 -11.46 -4.58 13.20
N THR A 182 -11.76 -4.54 11.90
CA THR A 182 -11.72 -3.31 11.09
C THR A 182 -12.76 -2.30 11.56
N VAL A 183 -14.01 -2.72 11.78
CA VAL A 183 -15.08 -1.86 12.30
C VAL A 183 -14.72 -1.32 13.68
N LYS A 184 -14.17 -2.17 14.56
CA LYS A 184 -13.72 -1.75 15.90
C LYS A 184 -12.65 -0.66 15.83
N LYS A 185 -11.60 -0.85 15.01
CA LYS A 185 -10.54 0.15 14.82
C LYS A 185 -11.04 1.47 14.25
N ILE A 186 -12.01 1.41 13.34
CA ILE A 186 -12.66 2.60 12.79
C ILE A 186 -13.43 3.34 13.90
N ALA A 187 -14.22 2.63 14.70
CA ALA A 187 -14.97 3.22 15.80
C ALA A 187 -14.05 3.81 16.87
N GLU A 188 -12.94 3.14 17.19
CA GLU A 188 -11.90 3.68 18.08
C GLU A 188 -11.36 5.01 17.55
N LEU A 189 -11.05 5.09 16.25
CA LEU A 189 -10.55 6.32 15.62
C LEU A 189 -11.58 7.47 15.65
N GLU A 190 -12.85 7.18 15.40
CA GLU A 190 -13.91 8.21 15.38
C GLU A 190 -14.20 8.80 16.75
N ASN A 191 -14.20 7.96 17.78
CA ASN A 191 -14.45 8.38 19.15
C ASN A 191 -13.21 8.99 19.81
N ARG A 192 -12.05 8.92 19.16
CA ARG A 192 -10.79 9.44 19.71
C ARG A 192 -10.68 10.95 19.57
N LEU A 193 -10.20 11.57 20.66
CA LEU A 193 -9.74 12.95 20.65
C LEU A 193 -8.37 13.02 19.97
N MET A 194 -8.23 13.89 18.98
CA MET A 194 -6.98 14.09 18.26
C MET A 194 -6.02 14.92 19.10
N ASP A 195 -4.94 14.31 19.58
CA ASP A 195 -3.87 15.02 20.29
C ASP A 195 -3.11 15.94 19.31
N PRO A 196 -2.90 17.22 19.64
CA PRO A 196 -2.01 18.10 18.88
C PRO A 196 -0.61 17.54 18.61
N VAL A 197 -0.06 16.70 19.48
CA VAL A 197 1.22 16.00 19.25
C VAL A 197 1.08 15.01 18.09
N GLU A 198 0.06 14.15 18.12
CA GLU A 198 -0.20 13.16 17.08
C GLU A 198 -0.46 13.84 15.71
N LEU A 199 -1.17 14.97 15.70
CA LEU A 199 -1.35 15.77 14.49
C LEU A 199 -0.02 16.27 13.90
N ARG A 200 0.97 16.59 14.74
CA ARG A 200 2.32 16.98 14.28
C ARG A 200 3.09 15.78 13.74
N GLU A 201 3.06 14.64 14.43
CA GLU A 201 3.70 13.40 13.97
C GLU A 201 3.13 12.93 12.63
N LEU A 202 1.80 13.00 12.49
CA LEU A 202 1.10 12.69 11.26
C LEU A 202 1.49 13.62 10.10
N ARG A 203 1.68 14.92 10.38
CA ARG A 203 2.21 15.86 9.38
C ARG A 203 3.60 15.46 8.91
N ASN A 204 4.50 15.07 9.83
CA ASN A 204 5.83 14.61 9.46
C ASN A 204 5.76 13.36 8.57
N LEU A 205 4.91 12.39 8.94
CA LEU A 205 4.68 11.19 8.13
C LEU A 205 4.18 11.52 6.72
N ILE A 206 3.26 12.48 6.58
CA ILE A 206 2.74 12.93 5.29
C ILE A 206 3.83 13.64 4.47
N ILE A 207 4.64 14.49 5.12
CA ILE A 207 5.78 15.16 4.47
C ILE A 207 6.78 14.12 3.96
N ASP A 208 7.08 13.08 4.75
CA ASP A 208 7.99 12.01 4.34
C ASP A 208 7.42 11.23 3.16
N GLN A 209 6.13 10.90 3.15
CA GLN A 209 5.49 10.27 1.99
C GLN A 209 5.44 11.18 0.76
N LYS A 210 5.27 12.50 0.94
CA LYS A 210 5.28 13.49 -0.14
C LYS A 210 6.68 13.64 -0.74
N ARG A 211 7.71 13.80 0.08
CA ARG A 211 9.12 13.85 -0.36
C ARG A 211 9.52 12.58 -1.08
N PHE A 212 9.10 11.43 -0.55
CA PHE A 212 9.35 10.14 -1.16
C PHE A 212 8.70 10.03 -2.55
N THR A 213 7.46 10.52 -2.71
CA THR A 213 6.80 10.54 -4.02
C THR A 213 7.41 11.57 -5.00
N GLU A 214 7.78 12.77 -4.55
CA GLU A 214 8.33 13.85 -5.40
C GLU A 214 9.76 13.59 -5.90
N LEU A 215 10.68 13.20 -5.00
CA LEU A 215 12.08 12.91 -5.36
C LEU A 215 12.19 11.77 -6.37
N GLU A 216 11.24 10.84 -6.34
CA GLU A 216 11.25 9.68 -7.20
C GLU A 216 10.54 9.92 -8.54
N VAL A 217 9.55 10.83 -8.61
CA VAL A 217 8.99 11.33 -9.90
C VAL A 217 10.09 12.00 -10.73
N VAL A 218 10.95 12.80 -10.10
CA VAL A 218 12.12 13.42 -10.75
C VAL A 218 13.12 12.34 -11.20
N ARG A 219 13.39 11.34 -10.37
CA ARG A 219 14.33 10.24 -10.68
C ARG A 219 13.82 9.30 -11.79
N MET A 220 12.51 9.17 -11.95
CA MET A 220 11.87 8.37 -13.01
C MET A 220 11.72 9.11 -14.35
N GLY A 221 12.13 10.38 -14.44
CA GLY A 221 12.09 11.16 -15.67
C GLY A 221 10.67 11.48 -16.14
N LEU A 222 9.75 11.70 -15.20
CA LEU A 222 8.34 12.04 -15.48
C LEU A 222 8.04 13.55 -15.36
N LEU A 223 9.10 14.37 -15.27
CA LEU A 223 9.11 15.83 -15.37
C LEU A 223 10.23 16.25 -16.33
#